data_AF-F5T3T0-F1
#
_entry.id   AF-F5T3T0-F1
#
_cell.length_a   1.000
_cell.length_b   1.000
_cell.length_c   1.000
_cell.angle_alpha   90.00
_cell.angle_beta   90.00
_cell.angle_gamma   90.00
#
_symmetry.space_group_name_H-M   'P 1'
#
loop_
_entity.id
_entity.type
_entity.pdbx_description
1 polymer ?
#
loop_
_entity_poly.entity_id
_entity_poly.type
_entity_poly.pdbx_seq_one_letter_code
_entity_poly.pdbx_strand_id
1 'polypeptide(L)'
;MSEQSLKPFVKWAGGKRQLLGEILERIPHSFENYIEPFLGGGAVLFALQPKRALLNDINASLIHTYKTIACEPQRFIVQVKELDSRIDEGGKEYYYLIRDLYNSKLMREEFDLELAALFVFLNKHCFNGLYRVNGKGFFNVPYNNSKKSSIDEEVIFEVSKYLKDLTICLGDFEDACKDAKEGDFIFWIVLMLHLIPPHLNLTQKKDLIWIAISGFLNFLMI
;
A
#
# COMPACT_ATOMS: atom_id res chain seq x y z
N MET A 1 -3.01 27.26 9.43
CA MET A 1 -3.83 26.05 9.62
C MET A 1 -2.88 24.88 9.44
N SER A 2 -2.68 24.02 10.44
CA SER A 2 -1.82 22.86 10.29
C SER A 2 -2.43 21.94 9.23
N GLU A 3 -1.87 21.91 8.02
CA GLU A 3 -2.26 20.94 7.00
C GLU A 3 -2.07 19.54 7.60
N GLN A 4 -3.19 18.87 7.90
CA GLN A 4 -3.15 17.45 8.22
C GLN A 4 -2.77 16.72 6.94
N SER A 5 -1.49 16.32 6.83
CA SER A 5 -1.07 15.42 5.76
C SER A 5 -1.84 14.10 5.88
N LEU A 6 -2.40 13.65 4.76
CA LEU A 6 -2.97 12.31 4.65
C LEU A 6 -1.93 11.28 5.07
N LYS A 7 -2.36 10.19 5.69
CA LYS A 7 -1.47 9.14 6.20
C LYS A 7 -1.88 7.79 5.66
N PRO A 8 -0.91 6.90 5.37
CA PRO A 8 -1.21 5.51 5.07
C PRO A 8 -2.04 4.83 6.16
N PHE A 9 -3.11 4.14 5.75
CA PHE A 9 -3.99 3.37 6.64
C PHE A 9 -3.39 2.01 7.03
N VAL A 10 -2.41 1.50 6.27
CA VAL A 10 -1.69 0.25 6.55
C VAL A 10 -0.21 0.48 6.81
N LYS A 11 0.39 -0.40 7.61
CA LYS A 11 1.84 -0.55 7.66
C LYS A 11 2.28 -1.40 6.48
N TRP A 12 3.30 -0.94 5.77
CA TRP A 12 3.85 -1.66 4.63
C TRP A 12 5.36 -1.71 4.71
N ALA A 13 5.92 -2.87 4.39
CA ALA A 13 7.37 -3.04 4.34
C ALA A 13 7.96 -2.06 3.30
N GLY A 14 9.09 -1.44 3.64
CA GLY A 14 9.69 -0.40 2.79
C GLY A 14 8.94 0.94 2.79
N GLY A 15 8.01 1.15 3.73
CA GLY A 15 7.28 2.41 3.89
C GLY A 15 8.23 3.60 4.01
N LYS A 16 8.19 4.49 3.02
CA LYS A 16 9.16 5.58 2.83
C LYS A 16 8.98 6.78 3.75
N ARG A 17 8.20 6.65 4.82
CA ARG A 17 7.88 7.74 5.75
C ARG A 17 9.12 8.46 6.30
N GLN A 18 10.18 7.70 6.63
CA GLN A 18 11.44 8.26 7.13
C GLN A 18 12.26 9.00 6.06
N LEU A 19 12.06 8.65 4.79
CA LEU A 19 12.78 9.21 3.64
C LEU A 19 11.95 10.29 2.93
N LEU A 20 10.77 10.66 3.44
CA LEU A 20 9.87 11.59 2.77
C LEU A 20 10.50 12.96 2.54
N GLY A 21 11.29 13.48 3.49
CA GLY A 21 11.99 14.76 3.30
C GLY A 21 12.87 14.75 2.04
N GLU A 22 13.76 13.76 1.95
CA GLU A 22 14.67 13.59 0.81
C GLU A 22 13.95 13.27 -0.50
N ILE A 23 12.82 12.55 -0.44
CA ILE A 23 11.95 12.28 -1.60
C ILE A 23 11.41 13.60 -2.12
N LEU A 24 10.70 14.34 -1.26
CA LEU A 24 9.95 15.53 -1.65
C LEU A 24 10.86 16.64 -2.18
N GLU A 25 12.10 16.73 -1.69
CA GLU A 25 13.12 17.65 -2.21
C GLU A 25 13.55 17.35 -3.66
N ARG A 26 13.38 16.10 -4.11
CA ARG A 26 13.81 15.64 -5.44
C ARG A 26 12.65 15.51 -6.43
N ILE A 27 11.41 15.67 -5.99
CA ILE A 27 10.22 15.64 -6.85
C ILE A 27 10.23 16.86 -7.78
N PRO A 28 9.89 16.71 -9.06
CA PRO A 28 9.70 17.85 -9.96
C PRO A 28 8.74 18.87 -9.37
N HIS A 29 9.06 20.16 -9.55
CA HIS A 29 8.17 21.25 -9.15
C HIS A 29 6.80 21.20 -9.84
N SER A 30 6.71 20.56 -11.01
CA SER A 30 5.46 20.41 -11.77
C SER A 30 5.45 19.11 -12.58
N PHE A 31 4.29 18.46 -12.60
CA PHE A 31 3.99 17.30 -13.45
C PHE A 31 2.48 17.28 -13.73
N GLU A 32 2.07 16.67 -14.84
CA GLU A 32 0.66 16.57 -15.23
C GLU A 32 -0.05 15.44 -14.50
N ASN A 33 0.57 14.26 -14.47
CA ASN A 33 0.05 13.06 -13.82
C ASN A 33 1.13 12.42 -12.96
N TYR A 34 0.69 11.86 -11.83
CA TYR A 34 1.52 11.04 -10.96
C TYR A 34 1.30 9.56 -11.27
N ILE A 35 2.36 8.79 -11.38
CA ILE A 35 2.26 7.34 -11.60
C ILE A 35 3.10 6.65 -10.51
N GLU A 36 2.49 5.77 -9.73
CA GLU A 36 3.18 4.97 -8.70
C GLU A 36 2.95 3.49 -8.98
N PRO A 37 3.85 2.82 -9.74
CA PRO A 37 3.68 1.44 -10.18
C PRO A 37 3.75 0.41 -9.04
N PHE A 38 4.35 0.81 -7.91
CA PHE A 38 4.57 0.01 -6.70
C PHE A 38 4.03 0.78 -5.48
N LEU A 39 2.71 0.92 -5.40
CA LEU A 39 2.03 1.74 -4.41
C LEU A 39 2.40 1.36 -2.97
N GLY A 40 2.37 0.07 -2.63
CA GLY A 40 2.52 -0.39 -1.26
C GLY A 40 1.63 0.36 -0.27
N GLY A 41 2.23 1.01 0.74
CA GLY A 41 1.48 1.83 1.70
C GLY A 41 1.12 3.24 1.19
N GLY A 42 1.57 3.67 0.01
CA GLY A 42 1.27 4.99 -0.55
C GLY A 42 1.86 6.16 0.24
N ALA A 43 3.02 5.98 0.88
CA ALA A 43 3.62 7.04 1.70
C ALA A 43 3.90 8.32 0.92
N VAL A 44 4.38 8.19 -0.34
CA VAL A 44 4.67 9.35 -1.20
C VAL A 44 3.39 9.92 -1.79
N LEU A 45 2.48 9.06 -2.28
CA LEU A 45 1.13 9.46 -2.69
C LEU A 45 0.46 10.38 -1.66
N PHE A 46 0.38 9.95 -0.40
CA PHE A 46 -0.33 10.70 0.64
C PHE A 46 0.42 11.95 1.10
N ALA A 47 1.73 12.03 0.89
CA ALA A 47 2.51 13.23 1.16
C ALA A 47 2.39 14.28 0.03
N LEU A 48 2.34 13.82 -1.23
CA LEU A 48 2.29 14.67 -2.41
C LEU A 48 0.87 15.10 -2.78
N GLN A 49 -0.12 14.24 -2.51
CA GLN A 49 -1.53 14.42 -2.81
C GLN A 49 -1.82 14.95 -4.24
N PRO A 50 -1.24 14.35 -5.30
CA PRO A 50 -1.49 14.76 -6.68
C PRO A 50 -2.99 14.67 -7.01
N LYS A 51 -3.47 15.62 -7.83
CA LYS A 51 -4.87 15.65 -8.30
C LYS A 51 -5.20 14.57 -9.33
N ARG A 52 -4.19 14.08 -10.06
CA ARG A 52 -4.30 13.04 -11.07
C ARG A 52 -3.22 12.00 -10.80
N ALA A 53 -3.65 10.78 -10.51
CA ALA A 53 -2.73 9.68 -10.24
C ALA A 53 -3.19 8.35 -10.83
N LEU A 54 -2.23 7.57 -11.30
CA LEU A 54 -2.36 6.13 -11.58
C LEU A 54 -1.55 5.38 -10.51
N LEU A 55 -2.26 4.60 -9.70
CA LEU A 55 -1.71 3.83 -8.59
C LEU A 55 -1.78 2.36 -8.95
N ASN A 56 -0.68 1.62 -8.82
CA ASN A 56 -0.64 0.19 -9.13
C ASN A 56 0.14 -0.58 -8.07
N ASP A 57 -0.23 -1.84 -7.88
CA ASP A 57 0.55 -2.82 -7.15
C ASP A 57 0.16 -4.22 -7.65
N ILE A 58 1.07 -5.19 -7.50
CA ILE A 58 0.81 -6.59 -7.83
C ILE A 58 -0.01 -7.29 -6.75
N ASN A 59 -0.06 -6.73 -5.53
CA ASN A 59 -0.78 -7.32 -4.42
C ASN A 59 -2.29 -7.07 -4.53
N ALA A 60 -3.02 -8.11 -4.94
CA ALA A 60 -4.48 -8.06 -5.10
C ALA A 60 -5.23 -7.66 -3.83
N SER A 61 -4.82 -8.13 -2.66
CA SER A 61 -5.48 -7.75 -1.39
C SER A 61 -5.29 -6.29 -1.05
N LEU A 62 -4.10 -5.75 -1.29
CA LEU A 62 -3.79 -4.35 -1.09
C LEU A 62 -4.65 -3.48 -2.01
N ILE A 63 -4.61 -3.74 -3.31
CA ILE A 63 -5.37 -2.95 -4.30
C ILE A 63 -6.87 -3.06 -4.06
N HIS A 64 -7.37 -4.24 -3.74
CA HIS A 64 -8.77 -4.43 -3.38
C HIS A 64 -9.16 -3.60 -2.15
N THR A 65 -8.30 -3.55 -1.14
CA THR A 65 -8.54 -2.74 0.07
C THR A 65 -8.57 -1.25 -0.25
N TYR A 66 -7.64 -0.74 -1.07
CA TYR A 66 -7.66 0.65 -1.53
C TYR A 66 -8.98 0.98 -2.26
N LYS A 67 -9.42 0.12 -3.19
CA LYS A 67 -10.69 0.29 -3.92
C LYS A 67 -11.89 0.24 -2.98
N THR A 68 -11.91 -0.69 -2.04
CA THR A 68 -12.98 -0.83 -1.04
C THR A 68 -13.11 0.44 -0.19
N ILE A 69 -12.00 0.99 0.28
CA ILE A 69 -11.99 2.25 1.05
C ILE A 69 -12.47 3.43 0.19
N ALA A 70 -12.07 3.50 -1.08
CA ALA A 70 -12.54 4.55 -2.00
C ALA A 70 -14.05 4.49 -2.25
N CYS A 71 -14.61 3.28 -2.38
CA CYS A 71 -16.02 3.07 -2.75
C CYS A 71 -16.98 3.06 -1.55
N GLU A 72 -16.64 2.39 -0.45
CA GLU A 72 -17.58 2.11 0.66
C GLU A 72 -16.94 2.25 2.07
N PRO A 73 -16.37 3.42 2.41
CA PRO A 73 -15.59 3.59 3.65
C PRO A 73 -16.41 3.33 4.92
N GLN A 74 -17.70 3.69 4.94
CA GLN A 74 -18.56 3.46 6.11
C GLN A 74 -18.73 1.97 6.40
N ARG A 75 -19.03 1.16 5.38
CA ARG A 75 -19.21 -0.29 5.52
C ARG A 75 -17.90 -0.96 5.93
N PHE A 76 -16.79 -0.51 5.32
CA PHE A 76 -15.46 -0.98 5.66
C PHE A 76 -15.12 -0.72 7.14
N ILE A 77 -15.36 0.50 7.64
CA ILE A 77 -15.13 0.88 9.04
C ILE A 77 -15.94 -0.01 9.99
N VAL A 78 -17.23 -0.20 9.70
CA VAL A 78 -18.11 -1.04 10.53
C VAL A 78 -17.57 -2.46 10.61
N GLN A 79 -17.16 -3.04 9.48
CA GLN A 79 -16.67 -4.41 9.46
C GLN A 79 -15.32 -4.58 10.18
N VAL A 80 -14.39 -3.63 10.02
CA VAL A 80 -13.12 -3.67 10.77
C VAL A 80 -13.38 -3.55 12.28
N LYS A 81 -14.28 -2.66 12.70
CA LYS A 81 -14.66 -2.53 14.12
C LYS A 81 -15.31 -3.79 14.68
N GLU A 82 -16.11 -4.49 13.87
CA GLU A 82 -16.68 -5.77 14.28
C GLU A 82 -15.57 -6.80 14.54
N LEU A 83 -14.56 -6.87 13.66
CA LEU A 83 -13.40 -7.73 13.86
C LEU A 83 -12.62 -7.35 15.13
N ASP A 84 -12.35 -6.05 15.31
CA ASP A 84 -11.64 -5.52 16.48
C ASP A 84 -12.40 -5.79 17.79
N SER A 85 -13.73 -5.73 17.81
CA SER A 85 -14.52 -5.92 19.03
C SER A 85 -14.34 -7.30 19.67
N ARG A 86 -13.90 -8.30 18.90
CA ARG A 86 -13.74 -9.70 19.35
C ARG A 86 -12.29 -10.04 19.74
N ILE A 87 -11.30 -9.18 19.46
CA ILE A 87 -9.88 -9.48 19.76
C ILE A 87 -9.58 -9.48 21.25
N ASP A 88 -10.33 -8.71 22.04
CA ASP A 88 -10.06 -8.58 23.47
C ASP A 88 -10.33 -9.88 24.23
N GLU A 89 -11.42 -10.55 23.88
CA GLU A 89 -11.84 -11.83 24.46
C GLU A 89 -11.12 -13.00 23.79
N GLY A 90 -11.08 -13.02 22.45
CA GLY A 90 -10.56 -14.17 21.70
C GLY A 90 -9.03 -14.23 21.57
N GLY A 91 -8.34 -13.09 21.72
CA GLY A 91 -6.90 -12.99 21.75
C GLY A 91 -6.19 -13.73 20.62
N LYS A 92 -5.21 -14.58 21.00
CA LYS A 92 -4.34 -15.30 20.05
C LYS A 92 -5.12 -16.30 19.19
N GLU A 93 -6.08 -17.02 19.76
CA GLU A 93 -6.86 -18.03 19.04
C GLU A 93 -7.74 -17.37 17.98
N TYR A 94 -8.41 -16.28 18.33
CA TYR A 94 -9.21 -15.50 17.39
C TYR A 94 -8.37 -14.92 16.25
N TYR A 95 -7.16 -14.41 16.52
CA TYR A 95 -6.26 -13.97 15.46
C TYR A 95 -5.99 -15.07 14.42
N TYR A 96 -5.72 -16.31 14.87
CA TYR A 96 -5.44 -17.40 13.95
C TYR A 96 -6.68 -17.87 13.19
N LEU A 97 -7.86 -17.87 13.82
CA LEU A 97 -9.13 -18.09 13.14
C LEU A 97 -9.34 -17.08 12.00
N ILE A 98 -9.14 -15.79 12.29
CA ILE A 98 -9.25 -14.70 11.31
C ILE A 98 -8.23 -14.84 10.19
N ARG A 99 -7.00 -15.27 10.51
CA ARG A 99 -5.96 -15.55 9.52
C ARG A 99 -6.33 -16.70 8.59
N ASP A 100 -6.91 -17.76 9.13
CA ASP A 100 -7.34 -18.92 8.36
C ASP A 100 -8.53 -18.58 7.47
N LEU A 101 -9.47 -17.77 7.97
CA LEU A 101 -10.56 -17.21 7.16
C LEU A 101 -10.02 -16.38 5.99
N TYR A 102 -9.12 -15.44 6.25
CA TYR A 102 -8.49 -14.63 5.21
C TYR A 102 -7.81 -15.50 4.14
N ASN A 103 -7.02 -16.49 4.54
CA ASN A 103 -6.38 -17.43 3.61
C ASN A 103 -7.39 -18.27 2.83
N SER A 104 -8.50 -18.69 3.46
CA SER A 104 -9.57 -19.40 2.76
C SER A 104 -10.24 -18.54 1.68
N LYS A 105 -10.41 -17.24 1.93
CA LYS A 105 -10.97 -16.31 0.93
C LYS A 105 -10.00 -16.08 -0.21
N LEU A 106 -8.70 -15.92 0.09
CA LEU A 106 -7.66 -15.84 -0.94
C LEU A 106 -7.64 -17.08 -1.84
N MET A 107 -7.76 -18.29 -1.26
CA MET A 107 -7.84 -19.53 -2.04
C MET A 107 -9.02 -19.58 -3.01
N ARG A 108 -10.12 -18.93 -2.66
CA ARG A 108 -11.35 -18.91 -3.47
C ARG A 108 -11.45 -17.67 -4.35
N GLU A 109 -10.42 -16.82 -4.34
CA GLU A 109 -10.40 -15.53 -5.03
C GLU A 109 -11.61 -14.64 -4.65
N GLU A 110 -12.04 -14.72 -3.38
CA GLU A 110 -13.16 -13.94 -2.84
C GLU A 110 -12.67 -12.55 -2.38
N PHE A 111 -12.74 -11.57 -3.27
CA PHE A 111 -12.40 -10.17 -3.01
C PHE A 111 -13.65 -9.34 -2.69
N ASP A 112 -14.16 -9.49 -1.48
CA ASP A 112 -15.32 -8.74 -0.95
C ASP A 112 -14.91 -7.73 0.15
N LEU A 113 -15.89 -7.03 0.71
CA LEU A 113 -15.69 -6.11 1.84
C LEU A 113 -14.95 -6.80 3.01
N GLU A 114 -15.30 -8.07 3.27
CA GLU A 114 -14.74 -8.85 4.38
C GLU A 114 -13.24 -9.08 4.17
N LEU A 115 -12.81 -9.46 2.96
CA LEU A 115 -11.40 -9.62 2.66
C LEU A 115 -10.59 -8.34 2.96
N ALA A 116 -11.11 -7.18 2.58
CA ALA A 116 -10.46 -5.90 2.84
C ALA A 116 -10.36 -5.62 4.36
N ALA A 117 -11.43 -5.88 5.10
CA ALA A 117 -11.44 -5.71 6.55
C ALA A 117 -10.47 -6.68 7.25
N LEU A 118 -10.47 -7.95 6.85
CA LEU A 118 -9.54 -8.97 7.34
C LEU A 118 -8.08 -8.60 7.07
N PHE A 119 -7.78 -8.07 5.89
CA PHE A 119 -6.43 -7.63 5.52
C PHE A 119 -5.90 -6.54 6.46
N VAL A 120 -6.70 -5.50 6.74
CA VAL A 120 -6.29 -4.40 7.63
C VAL A 120 -6.21 -4.85 9.08
N PHE A 121 -7.15 -5.68 9.54
CA PHE A 121 -7.09 -6.31 10.85
C PHE A 121 -5.79 -7.11 11.02
N LEU A 122 -5.50 -8.02 10.09
CA LEU A 122 -4.27 -8.82 10.14
C LEU A 122 -3.02 -7.94 10.11
N ASN A 123 -2.99 -6.87 9.29
CA ASN A 123 -1.88 -5.94 9.26
C ASN A 123 -1.63 -5.28 10.63
N LYS A 124 -2.70 -4.87 11.34
CA LYS A 124 -2.56 -4.29 12.67
C LYS A 124 -2.04 -5.27 13.71
N HIS A 125 -2.60 -6.47 13.68
CA HIS A 125 -2.43 -7.48 14.73
C HIS A 125 -1.27 -8.44 14.46
N CYS A 126 -0.64 -8.40 13.30
CA CYS A 126 0.54 -9.22 12.99
C CYS A 126 1.87 -8.57 13.42
N PHE A 127 2.91 -9.39 13.55
CA PHE A 127 4.25 -8.91 13.88
C PHE A 127 4.75 -7.87 12.86
N ASN A 128 5.13 -6.70 13.38
CA ASN A 128 5.65 -5.55 12.62
C ASN A 128 4.78 -5.00 11.47
N GLY A 129 3.51 -5.42 11.35
CA GLY A 129 2.68 -5.02 10.20
C GLY A 129 3.23 -5.50 8.87
N LEU A 130 3.88 -6.67 8.88
CA LEU A 130 4.47 -7.28 7.69
C LEU A 130 3.37 -7.94 6.85
N TYR A 131 3.43 -7.78 5.53
CA TYR A 131 2.73 -8.66 4.61
C TYR A 131 3.70 -9.73 4.10
N ARG A 132 3.49 -10.99 4.50
CA ARG A 132 4.32 -12.13 4.07
C ARG A 132 3.44 -13.34 3.83
N VAL A 133 3.68 -13.97 2.69
CA VAL A 133 3.04 -15.21 2.29
C VAL A 133 4.04 -16.37 2.23
N ASN A 134 3.56 -17.60 2.35
CA ASN A 134 4.35 -18.80 2.09
C ASN A 134 4.37 -19.13 0.58
N GLY A 135 5.06 -20.20 0.18
CA GLY A 135 5.13 -20.64 -1.22
C GLY A 135 3.78 -21.07 -1.84
N LYS A 136 2.70 -21.15 -1.04
CA LYS A 136 1.32 -21.38 -1.51
C LYS A 136 0.52 -20.08 -1.63
N GLY A 137 1.13 -18.93 -1.38
CA GLY A 137 0.45 -17.64 -1.40
C GLY A 137 -0.33 -17.29 -0.12
N PHE A 138 -0.24 -18.09 0.95
CA PHE A 138 -1.00 -17.85 2.19
C PHE A 138 -0.25 -16.98 3.17
N PHE A 139 -0.94 -16.00 3.73
CA PHE A 139 -0.43 -15.12 4.76
C PHE A 139 -0.06 -15.91 6.01
N ASN A 140 1.17 -15.73 6.50
CA ASN A 140 1.76 -16.58 7.54
C ASN A 140 2.46 -15.80 8.67
N VAL A 141 2.15 -14.51 8.84
CA VAL A 141 2.75 -13.71 9.92
C VAL A 141 2.07 -14.05 11.25
N PRO A 142 2.82 -14.16 12.36
CA PRO A 142 2.25 -14.44 13.68
C PRO A 142 1.62 -13.21 14.33
N TYR A 143 0.75 -13.47 15.32
CA TYR A 143 0.12 -12.44 16.17
C TYR A 143 1.16 -11.66 16.99
N ASN A 144 0.94 -10.35 17.18
CA ASN A 144 1.83 -9.46 17.92
C ASN A 144 1.31 -9.07 19.32
N ASN A 145 0.21 -9.68 19.79
CA ASN A 145 -0.48 -9.35 21.05
C ASN A 145 -1.12 -7.95 21.10
N SER A 146 -1.21 -7.23 19.97
CA SER A 146 -1.92 -5.95 19.90
C SER A 146 -3.42 -6.17 20.06
N LYS A 147 -4.03 -5.34 20.89
CA LYS A 147 -5.48 -5.19 21.05
C LYS A 147 -5.96 -3.80 20.63
N LYS A 148 -5.08 -3.02 19.99
CA LYS A 148 -5.38 -1.66 19.55
C LYS A 148 -6.27 -1.68 18.31
N SER A 149 -7.13 -0.67 18.18
CA SER A 149 -7.92 -0.40 16.97
C SER A 149 -7.09 -0.57 15.70
N SER A 150 -7.62 -1.31 14.74
CA SER A 150 -7.01 -1.57 13.43
C SER A 150 -6.94 -0.33 12.56
N ILE A 151 -7.89 0.59 12.73
CA ILE A 151 -8.02 1.81 11.93
C ILE A 151 -8.21 3.05 12.80
N ASP A 152 -8.01 4.20 12.15
CA ASP A 152 -8.47 5.51 12.58
C ASP A 152 -9.55 5.94 11.58
N GLU A 153 -10.76 6.19 12.06
CA GLU A 153 -11.92 6.45 11.19
C GLU A 153 -11.78 7.73 10.38
N GLU A 154 -11.26 8.79 11.00
CA GLU A 154 -11.03 10.06 10.33
C GLU A 154 -10.03 9.88 9.19
N VAL A 155 -8.96 9.11 9.43
CA VAL A 155 -8.00 8.77 8.38
C VAL A 155 -8.65 7.97 7.24
N ILE A 156 -9.52 7.01 7.54
CA ILE A 156 -10.21 6.23 6.48
C ILE A 156 -11.12 7.12 5.65
N PHE A 157 -11.86 8.05 6.25
CA PHE A 157 -12.72 8.98 5.52
C PHE A 157 -11.93 9.94 4.65
N GLU A 158 -10.84 10.53 5.17
CA GLU A 158 -9.99 11.43 4.40
C GLU A 158 -9.27 10.70 3.25
N VAL A 159 -8.78 9.48 3.50
CA VAL A 159 -8.21 8.62 2.46
C VAL A 159 -9.26 8.30 1.39
N SER A 160 -10.47 7.89 1.79
CA SER A 160 -11.55 7.59 0.85
C SER A 160 -11.89 8.78 -0.04
N LYS A 161 -12.05 9.97 0.57
CA LYS A 161 -12.34 11.22 -0.15
C LYS A 161 -11.25 11.51 -1.19
N TYR A 162 -9.98 11.33 -0.84
CA TYR A 162 -8.87 11.57 -1.74
C TYR A 162 -8.78 10.53 -2.87
N LEU A 163 -9.01 9.24 -2.57
CA LEU A 163 -8.86 8.16 -3.55
C LEU A 163 -9.96 8.13 -4.62
N LYS A 164 -11.14 8.71 -4.36
CA LYS A 164 -12.30 8.66 -5.27
C LYS A 164 -12.02 9.19 -6.68
N ASP A 165 -11.10 10.13 -6.80
CA ASP A 165 -10.77 10.77 -8.07
C ASP A 165 -9.51 10.19 -8.74
N LEU A 166 -8.94 9.12 -8.19
CA LEU A 166 -7.68 8.52 -8.66
C LEU A 166 -7.92 7.18 -9.37
N THR A 167 -7.01 6.84 -10.28
CA THR A 167 -7.03 5.55 -10.98
C THR A 167 -6.24 4.52 -10.16
N ILE A 168 -6.87 3.39 -9.83
CA ILE A 168 -6.27 2.32 -9.02
C ILE A 168 -6.30 1.00 -9.82
N CYS A 169 -5.13 0.49 -10.15
CA CYS A 169 -4.90 -0.68 -10.98
C CYS A 169 -4.32 -1.84 -10.16
N LEU A 170 -4.65 -3.07 -10.57
CA LEU A 170 -4.03 -4.29 -10.11
C LEU A 170 -3.30 -4.89 -11.31
N GLY A 171 -2.01 -5.10 -11.20
CA GLY A 171 -1.25 -5.69 -12.31
C GLY A 171 0.25 -5.52 -12.19
N ASP A 172 0.92 -5.92 -13.27
CA ASP A 172 2.35 -5.73 -13.41
C ASP A 172 2.69 -4.24 -13.56
N PHE A 173 3.88 -3.87 -13.09
CA PHE A 173 4.33 -2.48 -13.11
C PHE A 173 4.58 -1.98 -14.55
N GLU A 174 4.98 -2.86 -15.48
CA GLU A 174 5.18 -2.52 -16.89
C GLU A 174 3.88 -2.03 -17.53
N ASP A 175 2.77 -2.71 -17.24
CA ASP A 175 1.44 -2.31 -17.70
C ASP A 175 1.01 -0.95 -17.13
N ALA A 176 1.33 -0.67 -15.87
CA ALA A 176 1.04 0.62 -15.25
C ALA A 176 1.83 1.79 -15.86
N CYS A 177 2.97 1.50 -16.50
CA CYS A 177 3.87 2.50 -17.09
C CYS A 177 3.76 2.62 -18.61
N LYS A 178 3.04 1.71 -19.29
CA LYS A 178 3.08 1.58 -20.75
C LYS A 178 2.62 2.84 -21.50
N ASP A 179 1.66 3.56 -20.93
CA ASP A 179 1.04 4.74 -21.53
C ASP A 179 1.65 6.06 -21.00
N ALA A 180 2.72 6.00 -20.20
CA ALA A 180 3.37 7.18 -19.64
C ALA A 180 4.02 8.05 -20.72
N LYS A 181 3.72 9.34 -20.66
CA LYS A 181 4.10 10.35 -21.67
C LYS A 181 4.91 11.49 -21.04
N GLU A 182 5.38 12.40 -21.89
CA GLU A 182 6.04 13.63 -21.45
C GLU A 182 5.13 14.42 -20.50
N GLY A 183 5.71 14.95 -19.42
CA GLY A 183 4.99 15.66 -18.37
C GLY A 183 4.49 14.76 -17.22
N ASP A 184 4.52 13.44 -17.36
CA ASP A 184 4.19 12.52 -16.26
C ASP A 184 5.37 12.37 -15.30
N PHE A 185 5.07 12.32 -13.99
CA PHE A 185 6.04 11.96 -12.97
C PHE A 185 5.77 10.53 -12.49
N ILE A 186 6.74 9.64 -12.75
CA ILE A 186 6.66 8.25 -12.29
C ILE A 186 7.54 8.06 -11.06
N PHE A 187 6.93 7.75 -9.92
CA PHE A 187 7.64 7.45 -8.70
C PHE A 187 7.98 5.96 -8.63
N TRP A 188 9.28 5.63 -8.64
CA TRP A 188 9.80 4.27 -8.61
C TRP A 188 10.59 3.99 -7.34
N ILE A 189 10.34 2.83 -6.74
CA ILE A 189 11.22 2.28 -5.70
C ILE A 189 12.09 1.23 -6.35
N VAL A 190 13.31 1.61 -6.72
CA VAL A 190 14.33 0.65 -7.14
C VAL A 190 14.83 -0.09 -5.91
N LEU A 191 14.33 -1.30 -5.67
CA LEU A 191 14.83 -2.16 -4.59
C LEU A 191 16.12 -2.90 -4.98
N MET A 192 16.50 -2.90 -6.27
CA MET A 192 17.84 -3.30 -6.73
C MET A 192 18.19 -2.54 -8.01
N LEU A 193 19.31 -1.82 -8.01
CA LEU A 193 19.90 -1.18 -9.20
C LEU A 193 20.24 -2.18 -10.34
N HIS A 194 20.06 -3.49 -10.13
CA HIS A 194 20.52 -4.55 -11.03
C HIS A 194 19.38 -5.31 -11.74
N LEU A 195 18.11 -4.93 -11.55
CA LEU A 195 16.95 -5.65 -12.11
C LEU A 195 16.11 -4.84 -13.09
N ILE A 196 16.53 -3.65 -13.49
CA ILE A 196 15.88 -2.97 -14.61
C ILE A 196 16.15 -3.83 -15.85
N PRO A 197 15.12 -4.39 -16.51
CA PRO A 197 15.34 -5.18 -17.71
C PRO A 197 16.06 -4.32 -18.75
N PRO A 198 17.11 -4.82 -19.42
CA PRO A 198 17.88 -4.02 -20.37
C PRO A 198 17.05 -3.51 -21.56
N HIS A 199 15.85 -4.07 -21.78
CA HIS A 199 14.90 -3.59 -22.81
C HIS A 199 14.04 -2.40 -22.34
N LEU A 200 13.91 -2.18 -21.03
CA LEU A 200 13.37 -0.94 -20.48
C LEU A 200 14.47 0.13 -20.62
N ASN A 201 14.57 0.70 -21.82
CA ASN A 201 15.59 1.68 -22.18
C ASN A 201 15.27 3.06 -21.56
N LEU A 202 15.25 3.13 -20.22
CA LEU A 202 14.87 4.31 -19.44
C LEU A 202 15.86 5.48 -19.60
N THR A 203 17.05 5.22 -20.12
CA THR A 203 18.09 6.22 -20.41
C THR A 203 17.83 7.05 -21.67
N GLN A 204 16.86 6.68 -22.52
CA GLN A 204 16.53 7.42 -23.75
C GLN A 204 15.36 8.42 -23.60
N LYS A 205 14.62 8.42 -22.49
CA LYS A 205 13.59 9.42 -22.18
C LYS A 205 14.15 10.44 -21.18
N LYS A 206 14.86 11.46 -21.70
CA LYS A 206 15.55 12.48 -20.90
C LYS A 206 14.64 13.35 -20.03
N ASP A 207 13.32 13.33 -20.29
CA ASP A 207 12.32 14.18 -19.62
C ASP A 207 11.50 13.45 -18.54
N LEU A 208 11.79 12.17 -18.26
CA LEU A 208 11.23 11.45 -17.11
C LEU A 208 12.18 11.57 -15.92
N ILE A 209 11.73 12.23 -14.85
CA ILE A 209 12.50 12.39 -13.62
C ILE A 209 12.31 11.15 -12.74
N TRP A 210 13.39 10.42 -12.53
CA TRP A 210 13.44 9.22 -11.70
C TRP A 210 14.02 9.56 -10.32
N ILE A 211 13.27 9.29 -9.26
CA ILE A 211 13.82 9.34 -7.90
C ILE A 211 14.09 7.92 -7.44
N ALA A 212 15.30 7.42 -7.70
CA ALA A 212 15.79 6.22 -7.05
C ALA A 212 16.31 6.59 -5.65
N ILE A 213 15.71 6.04 -4.60
CA ILE A 213 16.26 6.15 -3.24
C ILE A 213 16.81 4.80 -2.85
N SER A 214 18.14 4.69 -2.88
CA SER A 214 18.86 3.59 -2.25
C SER A 214 18.67 3.69 -0.74
N GLY A 215 17.86 2.80 -0.18
CA GLY A 215 17.64 2.76 1.26
C GLY A 215 17.38 1.34 1.71
N PHE A 216 18.36 0.45 1.54
CA PHE A 216 18.55 -0.80 2.32
C PHE A 216 19.89 -1.45 1.92
N LEU A 217 21.01 -0.90 2.41
CA LEU A 217 22.32 -1.54 2.36
C LEU A 217 23.10 -1.09 3.60
N ASN A 218 22.67 -1.56 4.77
CA ASN A 218 23.48 -1.57 5.99
C ASN A 218 23.01 -2.62 7.01
N PHE A 219 22.45 -3.74 6.54
CA PHE A 219 22.14 -4.88 7.40
C PHE A 219 22.29 -6.21 6.66
N LEU A 220 23.44 -6.41 6.00
CA LEU A 220 23.96 -7.75 5.69
C LEU A 220 25.44 -7.63 5.29
N MET A 221 26.30 -7.33 6.26
CA MET A 221 27.74 -7.58 6.17
C MET A 221 28.34 -7.65 7.58
N ILE A 222 27.99 -8.72 8.29
CA ILE A 222 28.90 -9.50 9.13
C ILE A 222 28.62 -10.96 8.79
#